data_AF-A0AAV7HDW6-F1
#
_entry.id   AF-A0AAV7HDW6-F1
#
_cell.length_a   1.000
_cell.length_b   1.000
_cell.length_c   1.000
_cell.angle_alpha   90.00
_cell.angle_beta   90.00
_cell.angle_gamma   90.00
#
_symmetry.space_group_name_H-M   'P 1'
#
loop_
_entity.id
_entity.type
_entity.pdbx_description
1 polymer ?
#
loop_
_entity_poly.entity_id
_entity_poly.type
_entity_poly.pdbx_seq_one_letter_code
_entity_poly.pdbx_strand_id
1 'polypeptide(L)'
;MSIILYINHINQDSVGGSNLLLLLVIDNQHWTLLVGLLKEQIWQFFDSFSKPTHKAILPNIMSMTYSINYLYEEIEGLFDSDIRQWPIKTVTSIPT
;
A
#
# COMPACT_ATOMS: atom_id res chain seq x y z
N MET A 1 -8.65 -14.78 -10.22
CA MET A 1 -8.89 -13.46 -10.84
C MET A 1 -8.76 -12.44 -9.72
N SER A 2 -7.94 -11.39 -9.73
CA SER A 2 -6.96 -10.89 -10.67
C SER A 2 -6.19 -9.78 -9.94
N ILE A 3 -4.87 -9.91 -9.76
CA ILE A 3 -4.00 -8.74 -9.48
C ILE A 3 -3.44 -8.20 -10.80
N ILE A 4 -3.15 -9.11 -11.74
CA ILE A 4 -2.51 -8.81 -13.03
C ILE A 4 -3.40 -7.95 -13.97
N LEU A 5 -4.74 -8.05 -13.93
CA LEU A 5 -5.59 -7.23 -14.82
C LEU A 5 -5.64 -5.74 -14.45
N TYR A 6 -5.39 -5.37 -13.18
CA TYR A 6 -5.47 -3.96 -12.76
C TYR A 6 -4.18 -3.17 -13.03
N ILE A 7 -3.03 -3.84 -12.98
CA ILE A 7 -1.71 -3.23 -13.19
C ILE A 7 -1.60 -2.63 -14.59
N ASN A 8 -2.14 -3.30 -15.62
CA ASN A 8 -2.10 -2.82 -17.01
C ASN A 8 -2.81 -1.48 -17.25
N HIS A 9 -3.66 -1.04 -16.30
CA HIS A 9 -4.33 0.25 -16.35
C HIS A 9 -3.62 1.34 -15.54
N ILE A 10 -2.58 0.98 -14.79
CA ILE A 10 -1.69 1.92 -14.12
C ILE A 10 -0.67 2.39 -15.16
N ASN A 11 -0.80 3.62 -15.60
CA ASN A 11 0.11 4.32 -16.50
C ASN A 11 0.43 5.73 -15.95
N GLN A 12 1.37 6.42 -16.58
CA GLN A 12 1.83 7.74 -16.11
C GLN A 12 0.69 8.76 -16.00
N ASP A 13 -0.25 8.77 -16.93
CA ASP A 13 -1.42 9.66 -16.88
C ASP A 13 -2.33 9.36 -15.69
N SER A 14 -2.56 8.08 -15.41
CA SER A 14 -3.36 7.64 -14.27
C SER A 14 -2.71 7.96 -12.93
N VAL A 15 -1.37 7.87 -12.83
CA VAL A 15 -0.60 8.23 -11.64
C VAL A 15 -0.62 9.75 -11.45
N GLY A 16 -0.34 10.51 -12.51
CA GLY A 16 -0.32 11.98 -12.48
C GLY A 16 -1.70 12.61 -12.21
N GLY A 17 -2.78 11.94 -12.60
CA GLY A 17 -4.16 12.38 -12.33
C GLY A 17 -4.72 11.93 -10.97
N SER A 18 -4.00 11.07 -10.23
CA SER A 18 -4.47 10.50 -8.97
C SER A 18 -3.85 11.20 -7.76
N ASN A 19 -4.59 11.18 -6.65
CA ASN A 19 -4.07 11.64 -5.34
C ASN A 19 -3.67 10.47 -4.43
N LEU A 20 -4.25 9.29 -4.69
CA LEU A 20 -4.14 8.13 -3.83
C LEU A 20 -3.76 6.89 -4.64
N LEU A 21 -2.97 6.03 -4.03
CA LEU A 21 -2.69 4.66 -4.48
C LEU A 21 -3.21 3.69 -3.42
N LEU A 22 -4.07 2.76 -3.80
CA LEU A 22 -4.66 1.79 -2.87
C LEU A 22 -4.04 0.42 -3.10
N LEU A 23 -3.43 -0.14 -2.05
CA LEU A 23 -2.81 -1.46 -2.07
C LEU A 23 -3.42 -2.32 -0.96
N LEU A 24 -4.23 -3.30 -1.36
CA LEU A 24 -4.79 -4.29 -0.46
C LEU A 24 -3.76 -5.39 -0.20
N VAL A 25 -3.45 -5.62 1.07
CA VAL A 25 -2.49 -6.65 1.50
C VAL A 25 -3.24 -7.70 2.31
N ILE A 26 -3.17 -8.95 1.84
CA ILE A 26 -3.87 -10.10 2.42
C ILE A 26 -2.81 -11.05 2.98
N ASP A 27 -2.78 -11.25 4.29
CA ASP A 27 -1.89 -12.22 4.95
C ASP A 27 -2.71 -13.16 5.83
N ASN A 28 -2.75 -14.45 5.50
CA ASN A 28 -3.39 -15.49 6.32
C ASN A 28 -4.81 -15.12 6.83
N GLN A 29 -5.65 -14.58 5.94
CA GLN A 29 -7.03 -14.10 6.21
C GLN A 29 -7.13 -12.75 6.93
N HIS A 30 -5.99 -12.16 7.29
CA HIS A 30 -5.92 -10.78 7.74
C HIS A 30 -5.89 -9.82 6.55
N TRP A 31 -6.76 -8.81 6.59
CA TRP A 31 -6.83 -7.77 5.57
C TRP A 31 -6.23 -6.50 6.13
N THR A 32 -5.26 -5.96 5.40
CA THR A 32 -4.70 -4.64 5.67
C THR A 32 -4.74 -3.80 4.41
N LEU A 33 -4.80 -2.48 4.59
CA LEU A 33 -4.84 -1.54 3.50
C LEU A 33 -3.66 -0.57 3.62
N LEU A 34 -2.90 -0.47 2.54
CA LEU A 34 -1.89 0.54 2.33
C LEU A 34 -2.46 1.63 1.42
N VAL A 35 -2.43 2.86 1.88
CA VAL A 35 -2.84 4.03 1.11
C VAL A 35 -1.62 4.90 0.87
N GLY A 36 -1.13 4.92 -0.37
CA GLY A 36 -0.07 5.81 -0.81
C GLY A 36 -0.66 7.18 -1.08
N LEU A 37 -0.25 8.18 -0.30
CA LEU A 37 -0.57 9.58 -0.58
C LEU A 37 0.48 10.10 -1.56
N LEU A 38 0.10 10.26 -2.83
CA LEU A 38 1.02 10.52 -3.94
C LEU A 38 1.76 11.86 -3.76
N LYS A 39 1.05 12.90 -3.32
CA LYS A 39 1.60 14.24 -3.13
C LYS A 39 2.52 14.32 -1.92
N GLU A 40 2.14 13.68 -0.82
CA GLU A 40 2.90 13.65 0.42
C GLU A 40 4.03 12.61 0.40
N GLN A 41 4.03 11.70 -0.58
CA GLN A 41 4.98 10.59 -0.72
C GLN A 41 5.08 9.76 0.56
N ILE A 42 3.94 9.42 1.15
CA ILE A 42 3.86 8.57 2.35
C ILE A 42 2.90 7.41 2.15
N TRP A 43 3.16 6.32 2.86
CA TRP A 43 2.22 5.22 2.98
C TRP A 43 1.47 5.32 4.30
N GLN A 44 0.14 5.32 4.26
CA GLN A 44 -0.69 5.15 5.44
C GLN A 44 -1.12 3.68 5.55
N PHE A 45 -0.82 3.08 6.68
CA PHE A 45 -1.19 1.71 6.98
C PHE A 45 -2.44 1.66 7.84
N PHE A 46 -3.43 0.93 7.33
CA PHE A 46 -4.70 0.66 7.97
C PHE A 46 -4.79 -0.83 8.27
N ASP A 47 -4.96 -1.13 9.55
CA ASP A 47 -5.15 -2.49 10.04
C ASP A 47 -6.64 -2.71 10.32
N SER A 48 -7.23 -3.77 9.75
CA SER A 48 -8.63 -4.11 10.02
C SER A 48 -8.88 -4.62 11.44
N PHE A 49 -7.82 -5.02 12.18
CA PHE A 49 -7.96 -5.39 13.58
C PHE A 49 -7.93 -4.15 14.48
N SER A 50 -9.05 -3.91 15.17
CA SER A 50 -9.19 -2.84 16.16
C SER A 50 -8.47 -3.13 17.50
N LYS A 51 -8.03 -4.36 17.74
CA LYS A 51 -7.48 -4.79 19.05
C LYS A 51 -5.94 -4.78 19.06
N PRO A 52 -5.29 -4.01 19.95
CA PRO A 52 -3.83 -3.92 20.06
C PRO A 52 -3.13 -5.27 20.29
N THR A 53 -3.79 -6.20 20.97
CA THR A 53 -3.26 -7.53 21.33
C THR A 53 -3.10 -8.49 20.15
N HIS A 54 -3.71 -8.20 18.99
CA HIS A 54 -3.56 -9.00 17.76
C HIS A 54 -2.66 -8.32 16.72
N LYS A 55 -2.02 -7.19 17.06
CA LYS A 55 -1.05 -6.53 16.18
C LYS A 55 0.24 -7.34 16.13
N ALA A 56 0.27 -8.39 15.31
CA ALA A 56 1.52 -8.98 14.88
C ALA A 56 2.19 -8.00 13.89
N ILE A 57 2.91 -7.02 14.43
CA ILE A 57 3.49 -5.92 13.65
C ILE A 57 4.54 -6.43 12.65
N LEU A 58 5.31 -7.47 13.00
CA LEU A 58 6.38 -7.98 12.14
C LEU A 58 5.89 -8.68 10.85
N PRO A 59 4.94 -9.65 10.90
CA PRO A 59 4.38 -10.26 9.70
C PRO A 59 3.79 -9.22 8.72
N ASN A 60 3.10 -8.21 9.26
CA ASN A 60 2.48 -7.15 8.47
C ASN A 60 3.54 -6.33 7.71
N ILE A 61 4.64 -5.92 8.36
CA ILE A 61 5.71 -5.14 7.71
C ILE A 61 6.33 -5.91 6.54
N MET A 62 6.58 -7.21 6.70
CA MET A 62 7.19 -8.03 5.65
C MET A 62 6.25 -8.18 4.45
N SER A 63 4.97 -8.44 4.69
CA SER A 63 3.94 -8.54 3.64
C SER A 63 3.77 -7.22 2.89
N MET A 64 3.72 -6.10 3.61
CA MET A 64 3.66 -4.75 3.05
C MET A 64 4.88 -4.43 2.19
N THR A 65 6.08 -4.71 2.68
CA THR A 65 7.33 -4.48 1.94
C THR A 65 7.37 -5.29 0.65
N TYR A 66 6.95 -6.56 0.72
CA TYR A 66 6.84 -7.41 -0.46
C TYR A 66 5.82 -6.84 -1.47
N SER A 67 4.64 -6.43 -1.02
CA SER A 67 3.62 -5.87 -1.92
C SER A 67 4.04 -4.56 -2.57
N ILE A 68 4.74 -3.67 -1.85
CA ILE A 68 5.27 -2.42 -2.43
C ILE A 68 6.37 -2.72 -3.45
N ASN A 69 7.26 -3.67 -3.16
CA ASN A 69 8.31 -4.07 -4.11
C ASN A 69 7.72 -4.69 -5.38
N TYR A 70 6.78 -5.63 -5.21
CA TYR A 70 6.09 -6.24 -6.34
C TYR A 70 5.39 -5.20 -7.20
N LEU A 71 4.66 -4.27 -6.57
CA LEU A 71 4.01 -3.18 -7.27
C LEU A 71 5.02 -2.30 -8.02
N TYR A 72 6.14 -1.94 -7.39
CA TYR A 72 7.20 -1.13 -8.01
C TYR A 72 7.81 -1.80 -9.25
N GLU A 73 8.08 -3.10 -9.19
CA GLU A 73 8.61 -3.87 -10.33
C GLU A 73 7.63 -3.89 -11.50
N GLU A 74 6.34 -3.97 -11.22
CA GLU A 74 5.29 -4.04 -12.23
C GLU A 74 4.99 -2.67 -12.89
N ILE A 75 5.25 -1.57 -12.18
CA ILE A 75 4.95 -0.19 -12.64
C ILE A 75 6.20 0.67 -12.78
N GLU A 76 7.35 0.03 -13.05
CA GLU A 76 8.65 0.68 -13.08
C GLU A 76 8.64 1.94 -13.95
N GLY A 77 9.13 3.05 -13.40
CA GLY A 77 9.24 4.33 -14.11
C GLY A 77 7.95 5.14 -14.21
N LEU A 78 6.83 4.69 -13.63
CA LEU A 78 5.57 5.45 -13.66
C LEU A 78 5.45 6.56 -12.59
N PHE A 79 6.33 6.57 -11.59
CA PHE A 79 6.34 7.53 -10.48
C PHE A 79 7.63 8.35 -10.52
N ASP A 80 7.52 9.65 -10.21
CA ASP A 80 8.67 10.56 -10.15
C ASP A 80 9.63 10.26 -8.97
N SER A 81 9.21 9.41 -8.04
CA SER A 81 9.98 9.03 -6.85
C SER A 81 9.85 7.54 -6.60
N ASP A 82 10.87 6.94 -5.99
CA ASP A 82 10.85 5.54 -5.59
C ASP A 82 9.85 5.32 -4.44
N ILE A 83 8.69 4.72 -4.77
CA ILE A 83 7.60 4.46 -3.82
C ILE A 83 8.01 3.51 -2.68
N ARG A 84 9.11 2.76 -2.83
CA ARG A 84 9.66 1.88 -1.78
C ARG A 84 10.31 2.68 -0.65
N GLN A 85 10.70 3.93 -0.93
CA GLN A 85 11.35 4.82 0.04
C GLN A 85 10.35 5.69 0.82
N TRP A 86 9.07 5.65 0.46
CA TRP A 86 8.04 6.43 1.14
C TRP A 86 7.84 5.92 2.58
N PRO A 87 7.86 6.78 3.60
CA PRO A 87 7.72 6.35 4.98
C PRO A 87 6.32 5.78 5.23
N ILE A 88 6.27 4.68 5.97
CA ILE A 88 5.04 4.01 6.37
C ILE A 88 4.59 4.55 7.74
N LYS A 89 3.37 5.08 7.79
CA LYS A 89 2.73 5.59 9.01
C LYS A 89 1.52 4.74 9.35
N THR A 90 1.55 4.10 10.51
CA THR A 90 0.38 3.40 11.07
C THR A 90 -0.67 4.40 11.52
N VAL A 91 -1.89 4.27 11.00
CA VAL A 91 -3.03 5.08 11.45
C VAL A 91 -3.63 4.40 12.68
N THR A 92 -3.54 5.05 13.84
CA THR A 92 -3.93 4.47 15.14
C THR A 92 -5.32 4.87 15.62
N SER A 93 -5.98 5.80 14.94
CA SER A 93 -7.25 6.39 15.36
C SER A 93 -8.13 6.70 14.16
N ILE A 94 -8.79 5.68 13.62
CA ILE A 94 -9.94 5.88 12.75
C ILE A 94 -11.15 6.00 13.68
N PRO A 95 -11.89 7.12 13.69
CA PRO A 95 -13.13 7.20 14.46
C PRO A 95 -14.07 6.10 14.00
N THR A 96 -14.47 5.22 14.90
CA THR A 96 -15.57 4.24 14.70
C THR A 96 -16.91 4.88 14.95
#